data_AF-A0A0Q5Q848-F1
#
_entry.id   AF-A0A0Q5Q848-F1
#
_cell.length_a   1.000
_cell.length_b   1.000
_cell.length_c   1.000
_cell.angle_alpha   90.00
_cell.angle_beta   90.00
_cell.angle_gamma   90.00
#
_symmetry.space_group_name_H-M   'P 1'
#
loop_
_entity.id
_entity.type
_entity.pdbx_description
1 polymer ?
#
loop_
_entity_poly.entity_id
_entity_poly.type
_entity_poly.pdbx_seq_one_letter_code
_entity_poly.pdbx_strand_id
1 'polypeptide(L)'
;MTKLLLSSFLFFSCFFAHSQTYEIQYSTSSNGKVQPNENPTIVFVNERENWIVSKKIKEQKFEYPFEATKIEKPSNTIVAYGYLKPNEVISTSDAESVGKQTFEMKPETKKILGYLCKKAVTKINSNTIEVWYTNDLNIKGGPSSLGQNLGLVLEIERNGNAATTAVSIKKVKKTGIENLAQTKAKNLDLLSYKDRIWKSRFVTLKVFENEIINFSDESKSNDSVKRFANGTVILRKIKFPKISEGENIFVELKQQSNGDAYDRTGSVFFIPQEKSQSFFDGLEKGVKTLPLFENGNSKQYYGVTSTENYLPIVEMMRFFTSFGVNKFNNLQLKDKTWETVSPFRQDITELKPSLADKEIWIGTFIGNYDKGGHKVSLDITIHKSEQIVNKNNKLIPLFTTTNVLEMAGQEYSTMFNSEKGLTVDFTLIKDLKNASLRYITTGHGGWENGDEFIQKENSIFIDGKKVFSFVPWRTECGSYRLYNPASGNFPDGLSSSDLSRSNWCPGTVTNPNFISLGDLKAGKHSIQVKIPQGEPEGGSFSAWNVTGALLGSE
;
A
#
# COMPACT_ATOMS: atom_id res chain seq x y z
N MET A 1 -3.98 23.04 -91.07
CA MET A 1 -4.16 21.58 -91.24
C MET A 1 -3.83 20.89 -89.93
N THR A 2 -4.82 20.18 -89.44
CA THR A 2 -4.93 19.34 -88.25
C THR A 2 -3.73 18.42 -87.99
N LYS A 3 -3.19 18.43 -86.76
CA LYS A 3 -2.56 17.24 -86.17
C LYS A 3 -3.03 17.08 -84.72
N LEU A 4 -3.84 16.04 -84.53
CA LEU A 4 -4.22 15.43 -83.25
C LEU A 4 -2.95 15.09 -82.44
N LEU A 5 -2.94 15.47 -81.17
CA LEU A 5 -2.08 14.87 -80.14
C LEU A 5 -3.02 14.17 -79.15
N LEU A 6 -3.06 12.84 -79.28
CA LEU A 6 -3.78 11.94 -78.40
C LEU A 6 -3.07 11.92 -77.04
N SER A 7 -3.71 12.44 -75.99
CA SER A 7 -3.25 12.25 -74.61
C SER A 7 -3.70 10.88 -74.12
N SER A 8 -2.75 10.04 -73.72
CA SER A 8 -3.02 8.77 -73.04
C SER A 8 -3.02 9.05 -71.53
N PHE A 9 -4.21 9.07 -70.94
CA PHE A 9 -4.41 9.16 -69.49
C PHE A 9 -4.18 7.77 -68.88
N LEU A 10 -3.01 7.55 -68.29
CA LEU A 10 -2.72 6.36 -67.47
C LEU A 10 -3.37 6.53 -66.09
N PHE A 11 -4.54 5.90 -65.91
CA PHE A 11 -5.16 5.69 -64.60
C PHE A 11 -4.26 4.76 -63.77
N PHE A 12 -3.44 5.34 -62.89
CA PHE A 12 -2.79 4.58 -61.81
C PHE A 12 -3.85 4.21 -60.77
N SER A 13 -4.40 3.02 -60.91
CA SER A 13 -5.21 2.38 -59.89
C SER A 13 -4.26 1.91 -58.77
N CYS A 14 -4.16 2.69 -57.70
CA CYS A 14 -3.55 2.25 -56.44
C CYS A 14 -4.38 1.09 -55.88
N PHE A 15 -4.04 -0.15 -56.27
CA PHE A 15 -4.46 -1.34 -55.55
C PHE A 15 -3.85 -1.28 -54.15
N PHE A 16 -4.65 -0.92 -53.16
CA PHE A 16 -4.33 -1.22 -51.76
C PHE A 16 -4.33 -2.75 -51.61
N ALA A 17 -3.17 -3.37 -51.82
CA ALA A 17 -2.97 -4.78 -51.51
C ALA A 17 -3.28 -4.99 -50.01
N HIS A 18 -4.34 -5.73 -49.72
CA HIS A 18 -4.69 -6.11 -48.36
C HIS A 18 -3.70 -7.19 -47.92
N SER A 19 -2.71 -6.81 -47.11
CA SER A 19 -1.70 -7.74 -46.60
C SER A 19 -2.39 -8.86 -45.79
N GLN A 20 -2.08 -10.12 -46.11
CA GLN A 20 -2.68 -11.27 -45.44
C GLN A 20 -2.33 -11.25 -43.95
N THR A 21 -3.34 -11.22 -43.09
CA THR A 21 -3.15 -11.32 -41.63
C THR A 21 -3.29 -12.76 -41.17
N TYR A 22 -2.40 -13.19 -40.28
CA TYR A 22 -2.48 -14.48 -39.60
C TYR A 22 -2.79 -14.27 -38.12
N GLU A 23 -3.67 -15.10 -37.58
CA GLU A 23 -3.89 -15.23 -36.14
C GLU A 23 -3.14 -16.46 -35.64
N ILE A 24 -2.34 -16.27 -34.59
CA ILE A 24 -1.55 -17.31 -33.96
C ILE A 24 -1.94 -17.36 -32.49
N GLN A 25 -2.35 -18.54 -32.02
CA GLN A 25 -2.62 -18.77 -30.60
C GLN A 25 -1.45 -19.51 -29.97
N TYR A 26 -1.02 -19.07 -28.80
CA TYR A 26 0.04 -19.69 -28.00
C TYR A 26 -0.52 -20.20 -26.68
N SER A 27 -0.08 -21.39 -26.27
CA SER A 27 -0.35 -21.96 -24.96
C SER A 27 0.91 -21.90 -24.09
N THR A 28 0.72 -21.80 -22.76
CA THR A 28 1.84 -21.78 -21.81
C THR A 28 1.92 -23.10 -21.06
N SER A 29 3.11 -23.65 -20.95
CA SER A 29 3.39 -24.88 -20.22
C SER A 29 4.53 -24.71 -19.22
N SER A 30 4.53 -25.54 -18.17
CA SER A 30 5.67 -25.72 -17.26
C SER A 30 5.93 -27.22 -17.12
N ASN A 31 7.19 -27.62 -17.26
CA ASN A 31 7.61 -29.02 -17.26
C ASN A 31 6.77 -29.89 -18.22
N GLY A 32 6.47 -29.33 -19.40
CA GLY A 32 5.66 -29.98 -20.44
C GLY A 32 4.15 -30.07 -20.15
N LYS A 33 3.67 -29.56 -19.01
CA LYS A 33 2.23 -29.54 -18.68
C LYS A 33 1.63 -28.17 -18.94
N VAL A 34 0.54 -28.13 -19.71
CA VAL A 34 -0.23 -26.90 -19.96
C VAL A 34 -0.85 -26.41 -18.65
N GLN A 35 -0.80 -25.11 -18.42
CA GLN A 35 -1.31 -24.52 -17.18
C GLN A 35 -2.85 -24.57 -17.13
N PRO A 36 -3.46 -24.99 -16.00
CA PRO A 36 -4.90 -24.90 -15.83
C PRO A 36 -5.35 -23.42 -15.82
N ASN A 37 -6.54 -23.14 -16.36
CA ASN A 37 -7.11 -21.78 -16.46
C ASN A 37 -6.24 -20.76 -17.21
N GLU A 38 -5.44 -21.20 -18.19
CA GLU A 38 -4.64 -20.28 -19.01
C GLU A 38 -5.51 -19.23 -19.73
N ASN A 39 -4.94 -18.03 -19.89
CA ASN A 39 -5.45 -16.99 -20.79
C ASN A 39 -4.47 -16.89 -21.98
N PRO A 40 -4.68 -17.67 -23.05
CA PRO A 40 -3.72 -17.80 -24.16
C PRO A 40 -3.31 -16.46 -24.76
N THR A 41 -2.04 -16.34 -25.15
CA THR A 41 -1.58 -15.21 -25.97
C THR A 41 -2.07 -15.40 -27.39
N ILE A 42 -2.63 -14.35 -27.98
CA ILE A 42 -3.05 -14.28 -29.37
C ILE A 42 -2.20 -13.22 -30.07
N VAL A 43 -1.61 -13.60 -31.20
CA VAL A 43 -0.82 -12.70 -32.04
C VAL A 43 -1.49 -12.56 -33.40
N PHE A 44 -1.80 -11.34 -33.81
CA PHE A 44 -2.17 -11.01 -35.18
C PHE A 44 -0.93 -10.46 -35.89
N VAL A 45 -0.48 -11.10 -36.96
CA VAL A 45 0.73 -10.74 -37.70
C VAL A 45 0.43 -10.52 -39.17
N ASN A 46 0.94 -9.41 -39.71
CA ASN A 46 0.99 -9.12 -41.14
C ASN A 46 2.31 -8.38 -41.49
N GLU A 47 2.46 -7.87 -42.71
CA GLU A 47 3.69 -7.20 -43.14
C GLU A 47 3.92 -5.83 -42.48
N ARG A 48 2.86 -5.18 -41.97
CA ARG A 48 2.91 -3.82 -41.42
C ARG A 48 3.03 -3.79 -39.90
N GLU A 49 2.40 -4.72 -39.22
CA GLU A 49 2.36 -4.73 -37.75
C GLU A 49 2.08 -6.10 -37.16
N ASN A 50 2.41 -6.23 -35.87
CA ASN A 50 2.02 -7.35 -35.02
C ASN A 50 1.23 -6.84 -33.82
N TRP A 51 0.05 -7.38 -33.55
CA TRP A 51 -0.66 -7.16 -32.30
C TRP A 51 -0.54 -8.39 -31.41
N ILE A 52 -0.09 -8.19 -30.18
CA ILE A 52 0.05 -9.19 -29.14
C ILE A 52 -0.97 -8.85 -28.06
N VAL A 53 -1.96 -9.73 -27.90
CA VAL A 53 -3.07 -9.58 -26.95
C VAL A 53 -3.34 -10.91 -26.25
N SER A 54 -4.24 -10.93 -25.27
CA SER A 54 -4.73 -12.18 -24.68
C SER A 54 -6.05 -12.63 -25.32
N LYS A 55 -6.39 -13.91 -25.16
CA LYS A 55 -7.67 -14.47 -25.62
C LYS A 55 -8.86 -13.73 -25.01
N LYS A 56 -8.81 -13.39 -23.72
CA LYS A 56 -9.84 -12.56 -23.05
C LYS A 56 -10.01 -11.20 -23.72
N ILE A 57 -8.92 -10.55 -24.15
CA ILE A 57 -8.98 -9.27 -24.86
C ILE A 57 -9.66 -9.45 -26.21
N LYS A 58 -9.25 -10.45 -26.99
CA LYS A 58 -9.86 -10.76 -28.29
C LYS A 58 -11.36 -11.06 -28.18
N GLU A 59 -11.76 -11.82 -27.17
CA GLU A 59 -13.16 -12.18 -26.93
C GLU A 59 -13.97 -11.07 -26.24
N GLN A 60 -13.37 -9.91 -25.96
CA GLN A 60 -13.98 -8.80 -25.24
C GLN A 60 -14.48 -9.19 -23.82
N LYS A 61 -13.82 -10.17 -23.19
CA LYS A 61 -14.07 -10.68 -21.82
C LYS A 61 -12.95 -10.28 -20.87
N PHE A 62 -12.52 -9.02 -20.94
CA PHE A 62 -11.43 -8.48 -20.12
C PHE A 62 -11.96 -7.64 -18.96
N GLU A 63 -11.12 -7.48 -17.95
CA GLU A 63 -11.31 -6.51 -16.88
C GLU A 63 -10.25 -5.42 -17.00
N TYR A 64 -10.58 -4.21 -16.55
CA TYR A 64 -9.63 -3.12 -16.46
C TYR A 64 -8.78 -3.24 -15.18
N PRO A 65 -7.49 -2.85 -15.20
CA PRO A 65 -6.74 -2.47 -16.40
C PRO A 65 -6.26 -3.69 -17.21
N PHE A 66 -6.09 -3.51 -18.51
CA PHE A 66 -5.42 -4.50 -19.36
C PHE A 66 -4.45 -3.84 -20.34
N GLU A 67 -3.53 -4.65 -20.85
CA GLU A 67 -2.46 -4.19 -21.74
C GLU A 67 -2.54 -4.92 -23.09
N ALA A 68 -2.17 -4.21 -24.15
CA ALA A 68 -1.95 -4.76 -25.48
C ALA A 68 -0.64 -4.22 -26.03
N THR A 69 0.06 -5.02 -26.83
CA THR A 69 1.33 -4.60 -27.44
C THR A 69 1.22 -4.65 -28.95
N LYS A 70 1.68 -3.59 -29.60
CA LYS A 70 1.85 -3.53 -31.05
C LYS A 70 3.34 -3.48 -31.37
N ILE A 71 3.77 -4.20 -32.40
CA ILE A 71 5.09 -4.06 -33.02
C ILE A 71 4.89 -3.46 -34.40
N GLU A 72 5.36 -2.24 -34.61
CA GLU A 72 5.30 -1.56 -35.90
C GLU A 72 6.43 -2.02 -36.82
N LYS A 73 6.15 -2.19 -38.11
CA LYS A 73 7.15 -2.56 -39.12
C LYS A 73 7.26 -1.48 -40.19
N PRO A 74 8.44 -1.30 -40.79
CA PRO A 74 9.67 -2.08 -40.62
C PRO A 74 10.55 -1.66 -39.41
N SER A 75 10.16 -0.63 -38.66
CA SER A 75 10.98 -0.07 -37.58
C SER A 75 11.20 -0.99 -36.39
N ASN A 76 10.34 -2.00 -36.20
CA ASN A 76 10.23 -2.82 -34.99
C ASN A 76 9.99 -2.00 -33.71
N THR A 77 9.30 -0.86 -33.83
CA THR A 77 8.89 -0.07 -32.68
C THR A 77 7.87 -0.85 -31.85
N ILE A 78 8.20 -1.12 -30.60
CA ILE A 78 7.25 -1.65 -29.62
C ILE A 78 6.38 -0.49 -29.16
N VAL A 79 5.06 -0.63 -29.27
CA VAL A 79 4.09 0.30 -28.70
C VAL A 79 3.22 -0.47 -27.71
N ALA A 80 3.35 -0.15 -26.43
CA ALA A 80 2.51 -0.72 -25.38
C ALA A 80 1.31 0.20 -25.14
N TYR A 81 0.11 -0.37 -25.12
CA TYR A 81 -1.14 0.31 -24.83
C TYR A 81 -1.67 -0.19 -23.49
N GLY A 82 -2.00 0.76 -22.62
CA GLY A 82 -2.57 0.52 -21.30
C GLY A 82 -3.99 1.07 -21.25
N TYR A 83 -4.97 0.18 -21.18
CA TYR A 83 -6.38 0.53 -21.06
C TYR A 83 -6.72 0.55 -19.57
N LEU A 84 -6.86 1.74 -18.98
CA LEU A 84 -6.95 1.91 -17.53
C LEU A 84 -8.39 1.82 -17.01
N LYS A 85 -9.33 2.41 -17.75
CA LYS A 85 -10.77 2.37 -17.54
C LYS A 85 -11.48 2.75 -18.84
N PRO A 86 -12.83 2.71 -18.94
CA PRO A 86 -13.53 3.18 -20.13
C PRO A 86 -13.07 4.59 -20.52
N ASN A 87 -12.71 4.78 -21.79
CA ASN A 87 -12.22 6.03 -22.38
C ASN A 87 -10.89 6.58 -21.82
N GLU A 88 -10.15 5.82 -21.01
CA GLU A 88 -8.81 6.22 -20.55
C GLU A 88 -7.75 5.22 -21.02
N VAL A 89 -7.03 5.60 -22.07
CA VAL A 89 -5.96 4.80 -22.66
C VAL A 89 -4.67 5.59 -22.69
N ILE A 90 -3.60 4.96 -22.21
CA ILE A 90 -2.24 5.49 -22.25
C ILE A 90 -1.38 4.61 -23.15
N SER A 91 -0.29 5.15 -23.67
CA SER A 91 0.68 4.38 -24.42
C SER A 91 2.10 4.81 -24.14
N THR A 92 3.04 3.92 -24.43
CA THR A 92 4.47 4.24 -24.48
C THR A 92 5.10 3.48 -25.66
N SER A 93 6.24 3.96 -26.15
CA SER A 93 6.89 3.39 -27.33
C SER A 93 8.39 3.24 -27.14
N ASP A 94 8.95 2.17 -27.69
CA ASP A 94 10.36 1.81 -27.64
C ASP A 94 10.82 1.28 -29.00
N ALA A 95 11.65 2.05 -29.69
CA ALA A 95 12.19 1.72 -31.01
C ALA A 95 13.54 0.96 -30.94
N GLU A 96 14.14 0.83 -29.76
CA GLU A 96 15.51 0.34 -29.62
C GLU A 96 15.58 -1.10 -29.12
N SER A 97 14.66 -1.50 -28.23
CA SER A 97 14.75 -2.79 -27.54
C SER A 97 14.83 -4.00 -28.47
N VAL A 98 14.09 -4.01 -29.58
CA VAL A 98 14.15 -5.12 -30.53
C VAL A 98 15.50 -5.19 -31.24
N GLY A 99 16.08 -4.03 -31.60
CA GLY A 99 17.39 -3.94 -32.26
C GLY A 99 18.56 -4.28 -31.33
N LYS A 100 18.40 -4.08 -30.02
CA LYS A 100 19.43 -4.37 -29.00
C LYS A 100 19.47 -5.84 -28.57
N GLN A 101 18.52 -6.67 -29.00
CA GLN A 101 18.52 -8.10 -28.64
C GLN A 101 19.69 -8.83 -29.32
N THR A 102 20.48 -9.55 -28.51
CA THR A 102 21.56 -10.40 -28.99
C THR A 102 21.18 -11.87 -28.87
N PHE A 103 21.51 -12.64 -29.89
CA PHE A 103 21.21 -14.07 -29.95
C PHE A 103 22.44 -14.85 -30.41
N GLU A 104 22.70 -15.96 -29.73
CA GLU A 104 23.58 -17.01 -30.21
C GLU A 104 22.76 -17.96 -31.10
N MET A 105 23.14 -18.05 -32.37
CA MET A 105 22.46 -18.95 -33.32
C MET A 105 22.92 -20.38 -33.10
N LYS A 106 21.97 -21.30 -33.05
CA LYS A 106 22.22 -22.71 -32.77
C LYS A 106 21.81 -23.57 -33.97
N PRO A 107 22.56 -24.65 -34.30
CA PRO A 107 22.27 -25.50 -35.47
C PRO A 107 20.99 -26.33 -35.33
N GLU A 108 20.44 -26.47 -34.13
CA GLU A 108 19.25 -27.26 -33.86
C GLU A 108 18.03 -26.76 -34.65
N THR A 109 17.26 -27.71 -35.17
CA THR A 109 16.00 -27.47 -35.86
C THR A 109 14.92 -28.40 -35.35
N LYS A 110 13.66 -27.97 -35.42
CA LYS A 110 12.48 -28.82 -35.15
C LYS A 110 11.28 -28.32 -35.94
N LYS A 111 10.23 -29.14 -36.02
CA LYS A 111 8.96 -28.72 -36.64
C LYS A 111 7.94 -28.33 -35.58
N ILE A 112 7.31 -27.16 -35.74
CA ILE A 112 6.18 -26.72 -34.91
C ILE A 112 5.03 -26.40 -35.87
N LEU A 113 3.87 -27.05 -35.67
CA LEU A 113 2.70 -26.94 -36.56
C LEU A 113 3.03 -27.18 -38.05
N GLY A 114 4.01 -28.04 -38.34
CA GLY A 114 4.47 -28.37 -39.69
C GLY A 114 5.55 -27.44 -40.27
N TYR A 115 5.82 -26.28 -39.65
CA TYR A 115 6.82 -25.32 -40.10
C TYR A 115 8.21 -25.67 -39.56
N LEU A 116 9.25 -25.50 -40.38
CA LEU A 116 10.63 -25.73 -39.96
C LEU A 116 11.11 -24.54 -39.12
N CYS A 117 11.49 -24.81 -37.87
CA CYS A 117 12.01 -23.82 -36.94
C CYS A 117 13.51 -23.98 -36.71
N LYS A 118 14.21 -22.84 -36.62
CA LYS A 118 15.60 -22.73 -36.17
C LYS A 118 15.65 -22.25 -34.72
N LYS A 119 16.73 -22.60 -34.02
CA LYS A 119 16.95 -22.20 -32.63
C LYS A 119 17.89 -21.00 -32.52
N ALA A 120 17.52 -20.05 -31.67
CA ALA A 120 18.35 -18.96 -31.20
C ALA A 120 18.32 -18.93 -29.67
N VAL A 121 19.43 -18.59 -29.02
CA VAL A 121 19.54 -18.56 -27.55
C VAL A 121 20.00 -17.18 -27.10
N THR A 122 19.39 -16.65 -26.04
CA THR A 122 19.82 -15.42 -25.38
C THR A 122 19.80 -15.58 -23.86
N LYS A 123 20.43 -14.63 -23.16
CA LYS A 123 20.43 -14.57 -21.70
C LYS A 123 19.88 -13.24 -21.22
N ILE A 124 18.80 -13.27 -20.44
CA ILE A 124 18.16 -12.07 -19.86
C ILE A 124 18.00 -12.27 -18.35
N ASN A 125 18.65 -11.40 -17.56
CA ASN A 125 18.64 -11.46 -16.10
C ASN A 125 18.94 -12.88 -15.58
N SER A 126 20.04 -13.47 -16.08
CA SER A 126 20.51 -14.84 -15.82
C SER A 126 19.62 -15.98 -16.34
N ASN A 127 18.45 -15.69 -16.91
CA ASN A 127 17.62 -16.72 -17.55
C ASN A 127 18.13 -17.05 -18.93
N THR A 128 18.29 -18.33 -19.22
CA THR A 128 18.54 -18.81 -20.59
C THR A 128 17.20 -18.90 -21.30
N ILE A 129 17.09 -18.22 -22.43
CA ILE A 129 15.87 -18.19 -23.23
C ILE A 129 16.18 -18.75 -24.61
N GLU A 130 15.50 -19.83 -24.96
CA GLU A 130 15.53 -20.42 -26.28
C GLU A 130 14.36 -19.90 -27.10
N VAL A 131 14.64 -19.47 -28.32
CA VAL A 131 13.65 -18.92 -29.26
C VAL A 131 13.67 -19.78 -30.51
N TRP A 132 12.54 -20.44 -30.78
CA TRP A 132 12.33 -21.25 -31.97
C TRP A 132 11.49 -20.47 -32.97
N TYR A 133 12.04 -20.23 -34.16
CA TYR A 133 11.42 -19.35 -35.16
C TYR A 133 11.50 -19.94 -36.57
N THR A 134 10.50 -19.65 -37.41
CA THR A 134 10.42 -20.05 -38.82
C THR A 134 10.50 -18.84 -39.75
N ASN A 135 10.95 -19.04 -40.99
CA ASN A 135 10.90 -18.05 -42.06
C ASN A 135 9.99 -18.48 -43.22
N ASP A 136 9.30 -19.63 -43.10
CA ASP A 136 8.54 -20.27 -44.18
C ASP A 136 7.39 -19.40 -44.70
N LEU A 137 6.80 -18.54 -43.85
CA LEU A 137 5.69 -17.66 -44.18
C LEU A 137 6.12 -16.25 -44.63
N ASN A 138 7.43 -15.98 -44.69
CA ASN A 138 8.01 -14.66 -45.01
C ASN A 138 7.42 -13.49 -44.19
N ILE A 139 7.05 -13.75 -42.94
CA ILE A 139 6.56 -12.77 -41.97
C ILE A 139 7.33 -12.89 -40.66
N LYS A 140 7.44 -11.78 -39.93
CA LYS A 140 8.09 -11.72 -38.62
C LYS A 140 7.08 -11.48 -37.52
N GLY A 141 7.20 -12.14 -36.38
CA GLY A 141 6.23 -12.03 -35.29
C GLY A 141 6.52 -12.98 -34.15
N GLY A 142 5.73 -12.92 -33.08
CA GLY A 142 5.95 -13.77 -31.92
C GLY A 142 5.07 -13.41 -30.74
N PRO A 143 5.05 -14.25 -29.69
CA PRO A 143 4.18 -14.07 -28.52
C PRO A 143 4.67 -12.95 -27.56
N SER A 144 5.83 -12.35 -27.80
CA SER A 144 6.40 -11.25 -27.01
C SER A 144 7.30 -10.38 -27.90
N SER A 145 7.93 -9.34 -27.34
CA SER A 145 8.91 -8.54 -28.07
C SER A 145 10.20 -9.30 -28.43
N LEU A 146 10.42 -10.49 -27.87
CA LEU A 146 11.65 -11.27 -28.07
C LEU A 146 11.66 -11.97 -29.43
N GLY A 147 12.78 -11.86 -30.15
CA GLY A 147 13.00 -12.59 -31.40
C GLY A 147 12.24 -12.01 -32.61
N GLN A 148 11.61 -10.85 -32.47
CA GLN A 148 10.84 -10.18 -33.53
C GLN A 148 11.67 -9.91 -34.80
N ASN A 149 13.00 -9.86 -34.70
CA ASN A 149 13.90 -9.69 -35.85
C ASN A 149 14.30 -10.99 -36.56
N LEU A 150 14.11 -12.15 -35.93
CA LEU A 150 14.61 -13.45 -36.40
C LEU A 150 13.73 -14.08 -37.49
N GLY A 151 12.41 -13.93 -37.36
CA GLY A 151 11.39 -14.59 -38.19
C GLY A 151 10.06 -14.62 -37.44
N LEU A 152 9.21 -15.59 -37.77
CA LEU A 152 8.01 -15.89 -36.98
C LEU A 152 8.37 -16.85 -35.85
N VAL A 153 8.43 -16.33 -34.62
CA VAL A 153 8.68 -17.10 -33.40
C VAL A 153 7.47 -17.97 -33.10
N LEU A 154 7.67 -19.29 -33.06
CA LEU A 154 6.63 -20.28 -32.75
C LEU A 154 6.78 -20.86 -31.35
N GLU A 155 7.94 -20.71 -30.72
CA GLU A 155 8.10 -21.06 -29.30
C GLU A 155 9.17 -20.22 -28.63
N ILE A 156 8.91 -19.87 -27.37
CA ILE A 156 9.91 -19.31 -26.45
C ILE A 156 9.96 -20.23 -25.24
N GLU A 157 11.13 -20.75 -24.91
CA GLU A 157 11.38 -21.60 -23.75
C GLU A 157 12.38 -20.94 -22.80
N ARG A 158 12.01 -20.88 -21.52
CA ARG A 158 12.83 -20.28 -20.45
C ARG A 158 13.33 -21.37 -19.52
N ASN A 159 14.66 -21.43 -19.38
CA ASN A 159 15.39 -22.35 -18.48
C ASN A 159 15.02 -23.83 -18.65
N GLY A 160 14.63 -24.25 -19.86
CA GLY A 160 14.26 -25.65 -20.14
C GLY A 160 12.99 -26.15 -19.44
N ASN A 161 12.13 -25.25 -18.95
CA ASN A 161 10.95 -25.62 -18.16
C ASN A 161 9.69 -24.87 -18.61
N ALA A 162 9.73 -23.53 -18.62
CA ALA A 162 8.55 -22.72 -18.93
C ALA A 162 8.54 -22.38 -20.42
N ALA A 163 7.54 -22.85 -21.16
CA ALA A 163 7.46 -22.63 -22.60
C ALA A 163 6.15 -21.96 -23.01
N THR A 164 6.23 -21.04 -23.96
CA THR A 164 5.09 -20.47 -24.68
C THR A 164 5.16 -20.92 -26.13
N THR A 165 4.29 -21.85 -26.52
CA THR A 165 4.35 -22.55 -27.82
C THR A 165 3.10 -22.27 -28.64
N ALA A 166 3.26 -22.02 -29.94
CA ALA A 166 2.17 -21.86 -30.88
C ALA A 166 1.38 -23.17 -31.02
N VAL A 167 0.06 -23.09 -30.85
CA VAL A 167 -0.87 -24.22 -30.96
C VAL A 167 -1.79 -24.14 -32.17
N SER A 168 -1.94 -22.95 -32.79
CA SER A 168 -2.63 -22.81 -34.08
C SER A 168 -2.13 -21.59 -34.85
N ILE A 169 -2.17 -21.68 -36.18
CA ILE A 169 -1.92 -20.57 -37.12
C ILE A 169 -3.04 -20.60 -38.17
N LYS A 170 -3.77 -19.49 -38.34
CA LYS A 170 -4.86 -19.39 -39.33
C LYS A 170 -4.89 -18.04 -40.01
N LYS A 171 -5.28 -18.03 -41.28
CA LYS A 171 -5.54 -16.79 -42.04
C LYS A 171 -6.84 -16.17 -41.57
N VAL A 172 -6.83 -14.86 -41.32
CA VAL A 172 -8.03 -14.11 -40.89
C VAL A 172 -8.21 -12.84 -41.71
N LYS A 173 -9.46 -12.42 -41.88
CA LYS A 173 -9.83 -11.14 -42.51
C LYS A 173 -10.15 -10.04 -41.48
N LYS A 174 -10.57 -10.44 -40.29
CA LYS A 174 -10.90 -9.56 -39.15
C LYS A 174 -10.22 -10.09 -37.91
N THR A 175 -9.75 -9.19 -37.05
CA THR A 175 -8.99 -9.53 -35.84
C THR A 175 -9.87 -9.48 -34.59
N GLY A 176 -10.97 -8.72 -34.62
CA GLY A 176 -11.84 -8.50 -33.46
C GLY A 176 -11.29 -7.49 -32.46
N ILE A 177 -10.14 -6.88 -32.76
CA ILE A 177 -9.48 -5.85 -31.94
C ILE A 177 -9.43 -4.48 -32.65
N GLU A 178 -10.19 -4.30 -33.73
CA GLU A 178 -10.16 -3.10 -34.57
C GLU A 178 -10.47 -1.83 -33.75
N ASN A 179 -11.45 -1.90 -32.84
CA ASN A 179 -11.79 -0.80 -31.94
C ASN A 179 -10.64 -0.44 -30.99
N LEU A 180 -9.90 -1.44 -30.49
CA LEU A 180 -8.75 -1.24 -29.61
C LEU A 180 -7.61 -0.56 -30.37
N ALA A 181 -7.34 -1.02 -31.60
CA ALA A 181 -6.30 -0.50 -32.47
C ALA A 181 -6.53 0.95 -32.91
N GLN A 182 -7.80 1.38 -32.98
CA GLN A 182 -8.20 2.74 -33.37
C GLN A 182 -8.33 3.71 -32.18
N THR A 183 -8.19 3.23 -30.94
CA THR A 183 -8.38 4.07 -29.76
C THR A 183 -7.22 5.07 -29.61
N LYS A 184 -7.54 6.36 -29.47
CA LYS A 184 -6.54 7.40 -29.20
C LYS A 184 -5.97 7.22 -27.79
N ALA A 185 -4.65 7.06 -27.70
CA ALA A 185 -3.94 6.90 -26.44
C ALA A 185 -3.11 8.14 -26.11
N LYS A 186 -3.03 8.49 -24.81
CA LYS A 186 -2.08 9.50 -24.33
C LYS A 186 -0.69 8.89 -24.22
N ASN A 187 0.26 9.38 -25.01
CA ASN A 187 1.64 8.94 -24.95
C ASN A 187 2.32 9.44 -23.65
N LEU A 188 3.06 8.55 -22.99
CA LEU A 188 3.82 8.78 -21.77
C LEU A 188 5.23 8.18 -21.89
N ASP A 189 6.16 8.66 -21.08
CA ASP A 189 7.43 7.95 -20.86
C ASP A 189 7.18 6.60 -20.17
N LEU A 190 8.16 5.69 -20.29
CA LEU A 190 8.01 4.31 -19.81
C LEU A 190 7.75 4.21 -18.30
N LEU A 191 8.35 5.10 -17.49
CA LEU A 191 8.18 5.06 -16.04
C LEU A 191 6.77 5.54 -15.67
N SER A 192 6.32 6.65 -16.24
CA SER A 192 4.95 7.14 -16.06
C SER A 192 3.90 6.15 -16.56
N TYR A 193 4.16 5.46 -17.68
CA TYR A 193 3.28 4.41 -18.19
C TYR A 193 3.11 3.28 -17.16
N LYS A 194 4.23 2.75 -16.65
CA LYS A 194 4.21 1.67 -15.65
C LYS A 194 3.54 2.10 -14.34
N ASP A 195 3.83 3.31 -13.85
CA ASP A 195 3.20 3.86 -12.64
C ASP A 195 1.69 3.99 -12.79
N ARG A 196 1.21 4.47 -13.95
CA ARG A 196 -0.22 4.63 -14.23
C ARG A 196 -0.94 3.30 -14.35
N ILE A 197 -0.34 2.31 -15.01
CA ILE A 197 -0.86 0.94 -15.02
C ILE A 197 -0.95 0.40 -13.60
N TRP A 198 0.13 0.51 -12.82
CA TRP A 198 0.16 0.02 -11.45
C TRP A 198 -0.92 0.65 -10.57
N LYS A 199 -1.01 1.99 -10.55
CA LYS A 199 -2.03 2.73 -9.76
C LYS A 199 -3.46 2.47 -10.19
N SER A 200 -3.70 2.03 -11.43
CA SER A 200 -5.05 1.66 -11.87
C SER A 200 -5.52 0.30 -11.34
N ARG A 201 -4.65 -0.50 -10.72
CA ARG A 201 -4.98 -1.83 -10.18
C ARG A 201 -5.60 -1.80 -8.78
N PHE A 202 -5.60 -0.64 -8.13
CA PHE A 202 -6.13 -0.45 -6.77
C PHE A 202 -6.80 0.92 -6.62
N VAL A 203 -7.58 1.08 -5.55
CA VAL A 203 -8.19 2.37 -5.23
C VAL A 203 -7.26 3.12 -4.27
N THR A 204 -7.03 4.41 -4.52
CA THR A 204 -6.36 5.32 -3.58
C THR A 204 -7.33 6.38 -3.10
N LEU A 205 -7.51 6.46 -1.78
CA LEU A 205 -8.20 7.55 -1.10
C LEU A 205 -7.13 8.51 -0.58
N LYS A 206 -6.99 9.67 -1.23
CA LYS A 206 -6.08 10.73 -0.78
C LYS A 206 -6.68 11.45 0.43
N VAL A 207 -6.02 11.35 1.59
CA VAL A 207 -6.48 12.00 2.83
C VAL A 207 -5.79 13.34 3.01
N PHE A 208 -4.47 13.37 3.08
CA PHE A 208 -3.68 14.60 3.25
C PHE A 208 -2.55 14.67 2.22
N GLU A 209 -2.24 15.86 1.74
CA GLU A 209 -1.15 16.08 0.79
C GLU A 209 -0.31 17.28 1.25
N ASN A 210 0.88 16.99 1.79
CA ASN A 210 1.82 17.99 2.32
C ASN A 210 1.23 18.90 3.40
N GLU A 211 0.34 18.38 4.25
CA GLU A 211 -0.27 19.13 5.35
C GLU A 211 0.72 19.33 6.50
N ILE A 212 0.68 20.52 7.11
CA ILE A 212 1.49 20.83 8.30
C ILE A 212 0.80 20.28 9.55
N ILE A 213 1.57 19.75 10.49
CA ILE A 213 1.15 19.46 11.87
C ILE A 213 2.16 20.14 12.79
N ASN A 214 1.74 21.14 13.56
CA ASN A 214 2.61 22.01 14.34
C ASN A 214 1.93 22.49 15.63
N PHE A 215 2.60 23.33 16.39
CA PHE A 215 2.00 24.03 17.53
C PHE A 215 2.09 25.54 17.32
N SER A 216 0.94 26.16 17.01
CA SER A 216 0.85 27.60 16.74
C SER A 216 -0.56 28.13 16.96
N ASP A 217 -0.66 29.29 17.61
CA ASP A 217 -1.92 30.03 17.75
C ASP A 217 -2.49 30.52 16.41
N GLU A 218 -1.66 30.54 15.36
CA GLU A 218 -2.08 30.88 13.99
C GLU A 218 -2.71 29.68 13.26
N SER A 219 -2.65 28.47 13.84
CA SER A 219 -3.17 27.26 13.23
C SER A 219 -4.69 27.29 13.17
N LYS A 220 -5.24 27.20 11.96
CA LYS A 220 -6.69 27.35 11.72
C LYS A 220 -7.21 26.36 10.70
N SER A 221 -8.40 25.83 10.98
CA SER A 221 -9.13 24.98 10.04
C SER A 221 -9.37 25.70 8.71
N ASN A 222 -9.48 24.92 7.63
CA ASN A 222 -9.97 25.37 6.33
C ASN A 222 -11.10 24.45 5.84
N ASP A 223 -11.63 24.73 4.64
CA ASP A 223 -12.78 23.99 4.08
C ASP A 223 -12.54 22.48 3.92
N SER A 224 -11.27 22.06 3.79
CA SER A 224 -10.89 20.67 3.53
C SER A 224 -10.27 19.94 4.73
N VAL A 225 -9.63 20.67 5.65
CA VAL A 225 -8.89 20.11 6.78
C VAL A 225 -9.25 20.88 8.05
N LYS A 226 -9.82 20.17 9.02
CA LYS A 226 -10.03 20.68 10.38
C LYS A 226 -8.75 20.54 11.18
N ARG A 227 -8.44 21.54 12.00
CA ARG A 227 -7.25 21.62 12.85
C ARG A 227 -7.66 21.88 14.30
N PHE A 228 -7.08 21.13 15.23
CA PHE A 228 -7.35 21.21 16.67
C PHE A 228 -6.04 21.20 17.46
N ALA A 229 -6.14 21.47 18.77
CA ALA A 229 -4.99 21.46 19.70
C ALA A 229 -3.79 22.26 19.17
N ASN A 230 -4.08 23.52 18.77
CA ASN A 230 -3.13 24.48 18.19
C ASN A 230 -2.36 23.94 16.96
N GLY A 231 -2.93 22.98 16.23
CA GLY A 231 -2.38 22.44 14.99
C GLY A 231 -1.77 21.04 15.08
N THR A 232 -1.70 20.47 16.28
CA THR A 232 -1.09 19.14 16.50
C THR A 232 -1.99 18.00 16.05
N VAL A 233 -3.28 18.27 15.81
CA VAL A 233 -4.26 17.32 15.26
C VAL A 233 -4.88 17.91 13.99
N ILE A 234 -4.83 17.13 12.90
CA ILE A 234 -5.53 17.44 11.65
C ILE A 234 -6.57 16.35 11.34
N LEU A 235 -7.73 16.74 10.80
CA LEU A 235 -8.81 15.84 10.43
C LEU A 235 -9.38 16.16 9.05
N ARG A 236 -9.73 15.10 8.31
CA ARG A 236 -10.51 15.19 7.08
C ARG A 236 -11.56 14.10 7.04
N LYS A 237 -12.74 14.45 6.53
CA LYS A 237 -13.81 13.49 6.30
C LYS A 237 -13.58 12.77 4.98
N ILE A 238 -13.60 11.43 5.00
CA ILE A 238 -13.33 10.58 3.84
C ILE A 238 -14.46 9.59 3.67
N LYS A 239 -14.96 9.46 2.43
CA LYS A 239 -15.93 8.43 2.05
C LYS A 239 -15.20 7.19 1.54
N PHE A 240 -15.30 6.10 2.28
CA PHE A 240 -14.82 4.80 1.83
C PHE A 240 -15.82 4.18 0.85
N PRO A 241 -15.35 3.49 -0.19
CA PRO A 241 -16.22 2.71 -1.06
C PRO A 241 -16.72 1.47 -0.31
N LYS A 242 -17.61 0.71 -0.95
CA LYS A 242 -17.84 -0.68 -0.57
C LYS A 242 -16.52 -1.45 -0.68
N ILE A 243 -16.21 -2.26 0.33
CA ILE A 243 -15.00 -3.09 0.39
C ILE A 243 -15.44 -4.55 0.56
N SER A 244 -14.95 -5.41 -0.31
CA SER A 244 -15.30 -6.84 -0.37
C SER A 244 -14.44 -7.67 0.59
N GLU A 245 -14.78 -8.96 0.77
CA GLU A 245 -14.00 -9.84 1.66
C GLU A 245 -12.55 -10.03 1.20
N GLY A 246 -12.31 -10.17 -0.11
CA GLY A 246 -10.98 -10.29 -0.73
C GLY A 246 -10.28 -8.97 -1.03
N GLU A 247 -10.61 -7.89 -0.32
CA GLU A 247 -9.92 -6.61 -0.47
C GLU A 247 -9.15 -6.25 0.80
N ASN A 248 -7.86 -5.96 0.63
CA ASN A 248 -6.95 -5.56 1.70
C ASN A 248 -6.81 -4.04 1.73
N ILE A 249 -6.70 -3.48 2.93
CA ILE A 249 -6.66 -2.03 3.16
C ILE A 249 -5.32 -1.68 3.79
N PHE A 250 -4.63 -0.70 3.22
CA PHE A 250 -3.38 -0.17 3.78
C PHE A 250 -3.50 1.32 4.01
N VAL A 251 -2.96 1.79 5.12
CA VAL A 251 -2.72 3.22 5.39
C VAL A 251 -1.25 3.52 5.18
N GLU A 252 -0.93 4.61 4.47
CA GLU A 252 0.44 5.05 4.17
C GLU A 252 0.61 6.53 4.54
N LEU A 253 1.51 6.81 5.49
CA LEU A 253 1.88 8.16 5.90
C LEU A 253 3.34 8.44 5.51
N LYS A 254 3.59 9.58 4.89
CA LYS A 254 4.93 10.12 4.67
C LYS A 254 5.12 11.32 5.58
N GLN A 255 6.17 11.34 6.37
CA GLN A 255 6.44 12.41 7.33
C GLN A 255 7.83 13.01 7.11
N GLN A 256 7.91 14.34 7.23
CA GLN A 256 9.15 15.11 7.25
C GLN A 256 9.12 16.08 8.42
N SER A 257 10.26 16.34 9.07
CA SER A 257 10.33 17.50 9.96
C SER A 257 10.27 18.76 9.10
N ASN A 258 9.61 19.78 9.64
CA ASN A 258 9.57 21.13 9.10
C ASN A 258 10.07 22.17 10.13
N GLY A 259 10.60 21.71 11.26
CA GLY A 259 11.14 22.54 12.34
C GLY A 259 11.45 21.73 13.60
N ASP A 260 10.64 20.72 13.90
CA ASP A 260 10.79 19.92 15.11
C ASP A 260 11.96 18.93 15.02
N ALA A 261 12.86 18.93 16.01
CA ALA A 261 14.03 18.08 16.10
C ALA A 261 13.77 16.74 16.80
N TYR A 262 12.65 16.59 17.51
CA TYR A 262 12.41 15.49 18.44
C TYR A 262 11.66 14.31 17.80
N ASP A 263 11.73 13.16 18.47
CA ASP A 263 11.01 11.93 18.20
C ASP A 263 9.63 11.93 18.87
N ARG A 264 8.63 12.40 18.13
CA ARG A 264 7.27 12.61 18.64
C ARG A 264 6.41 11.38 18.50
N THR A 265 5.51 11.18 19.47
CA THR A 265 4.40 10.24 19.34
C THR A 265 3.46 10.72 18.24
N GLY A 266 3.13 9.82 17.32
CA GLY A 266 2.19 10.05 16.23
C GLY A 266 1.11 8.98 16.16
N SER A 267 -0.09 9.39 15.75
CA SER A 267 -1.22 8.48 15.57
C SER A 267 -2.03 8.86 14.34
N VAL A 268 -2.23 7.90 13.43
CA VAL A 268 -3.28 7.96 12.42
C VAL A 268 -4.49 7.22 12.97
N PHE A 269 -5.63 7.87 13.03
CA PHE A 269 -6.83 7.34 13.69
C PHE A 269 -8.10 7.69 12.91
N PHE A 270 -9.18 6.98 13.22
CA PHE A 270 -10.52 7.39 12.84
C PHE A 270 -11.42 7.57 14.06
N ILE A 271 -12.48 8.37 13.91
CA ILE A 271 -13.45 8.63 14.97
C ILE A 271 -14.73 7.82 14.70
N PRO A 272 -15.03 6.78 15.51
CA PRO A 272 -16.33 6.13 15.49
C PRO A 272 -17.44 7.12 15.87
N GLN A 273 -18.55 7.09 15.13
CA GLN A 273 -19.70 7.99 15.32
C GLN A 273 -21.02 7.22 15.38
N GLU A 274 -20.97 5.91 15.67
CA GLU A 274 -22.17 5.07 15.78
C GLU A 274 -22.98 5.30 17.06
N LYS A 275 -22.44 6.07 18.01
CA LYS A 275 -23.10 6.38 19.30
C LYS A 275 -23.42 7.87 19.41
N SER A 276 -24.23 8.23 20.41
CA SER A 276 -24.68 9.61 20.62
C SER A 276 -23.55 10.59 20.95
N GLN A 277 -22.42 10.09 21.45
CA GLN A 277 -21.21 10.87 21.73
C GLN A 277 -20.02 10.28 20.98
N SER A 278 -19.10 11.13 20.53
CA SER A 278 -17.85 10.73 19.87
C SER A 278 -16.66 11.54 20.35
N PHE A 279 -15.43 11.13 19.99
CA PHE A 279 -14.23 11.92 20.29
C PHE A 279 -14.25 13.31 19.63
N PHE A 280 -15.09 13.48 18.60
CA PHE A 280 -15.30 14.76 17.94
C PHE A 280 -15.92 15.82 18.87
N ASP A 281 -16.75 15.41 19.84
CA ASP A 281 -17.26 16.32 20.85
C ASP A 281 -16.13 16.93 21.69
N GLY A 282 -15.12 16.12 22.05
CA GLY A 282 -13.93 16.59 22.76
C GLY A 282 -13.10 17.57 21.94
N LEU A 283 -13.01 17.34 20.63
CA LEU A 283 -12.31 18.22 19.69
C LEU A 283 -13.00 19.59 19.57
N GLU A 284 -14.33 19.62 19.43
CA GLU A 284 -15.07 20.87 19.19
C GLU A 284 -15.47 21.62 20.47
N LYS A 285 -15.80 20.90 21.54
CA LYS A 285 -16.41 21.46 22.76
C LYS A 285 -15.48 21.38 23.97
N GLY A 286 -14.31 20.77 23.82
CA GLY A 286 -13.29 20.63 24.86
C GLY A 286 -13.28 19.25 25.53
N VAL A 287 -12.09 18.86 26.00
CA VAL A 287 -11.78 17.51 26.50
C VAL A 287 -12.72 17.01 27.61
N LYS A 288 -13.17 17.90 28.50
CA LYS A 288 -14.06 17.55 29.63
C LYS A 288 -15.47 17.12 29.21
N THR A 289 -15.83 17.31 27.94
CA THR A 289 -17.09 16.75 27.42
C THR A 289 -17.01 15.25 27.25
N LEU A 290 -15.82 14.69 27.02
CA LEU A 290 -15.61 13.25 26.84
C LEU A 290 -15.87 12.50 28.17
N PRO A 291 -16.22 11.20 28.12
CA PRO A 291 -16.45 10.42 29.34
C PRO A 291 -15.23 10.39 30.27
N LEU A 292 -15.48 10.58 31.56
CA LEU A 292 -14.47 10.50 32.61
C LEU A 292 -14.17 9.04 32.96
N PHE A 293 -12.89 8.73 33.12
CA PHE A 293 -12.35 7.51 33.70
C PHE A 293 -11.47 7.87 34.90
N GLU A 294 -11.69 7.16 36.00
CA GLU A 294 -10.92 7.26 37.24
C GLU A 294 -10.67 5.84 37.77
N ASN A 295 -9.50 5.59 38.34
CA ASN A 295 -9.15 4.29 38.89
C ASN A 295 -8.60 4.37 40.34
N GLY A 296 -8.84 5.49 41.01
CA GLY A 296 -8.41 5.73 42.39
C GLY A 296 -7.00 6.27 42.57
N ASN A 297 -6.28 6.62 41.49
CA ASN A 297 -4.97 7.28 41.57
C ASN A 297 -5.03 8.82 41.70
N SER A 298 -6.22 9.38 41.99
CA SER A 298 -6.48 10.82 42.12
C SER A 298 -6.29 11.65 40.84
N LYS A 299 -6.16 11.03 39.67
CA LYS A 299 -6.16 11.71 38.36
C LYS A 299 -7.42 11.39 37.56
N GLN A 300 -7.71 12.27 36.60
CA GLN A 300 -8.89 12.22 35.74
C GLN A 300 -8.47 12.02 34.29
N TYR A 301 -9.04 11.02 33.63
CA TYR A 301 -8.73 10.68 32.25
C TYR A 301 -10.00 10.76 31.40
N TYR A 302 -9.95 11.46 30.27
CA TYR A 302 -11.14 11.75 29.49
C TYR A 302 -11.09 11.06 28.13
N GLY A 303 -12.19 10.39 27.76
CA GLY A 303 -12.37 9.70 26.48
C GLY A 303 -11.51 8.45 26.27
N VAL A 304 -10.95 7.88 27.35
CA VAL A 304 -9.99 6.78 27.25
C VAL A 304 -10.65 5.40 27.17
N THR A 305 -11.90 5.26 27.61
CA THR A 305 -12.66 4.00 27.64
C THR A 305 -14.01 4.15 26.92
N SER A 306 -14.49 3.07 26.31
CA SER A 306 -15.84 3.01 25.76
C SER A 306 -16.87 3.03 26.88
N THR A 307 -18.01 3.67 26.63
CA THR A 307 -19.19 3.63 27.51
C THR A 307 -20.41 3.18 26.73
N GLU A 308 -21.58 3.13 27.35
CA GLU A 308 -22.85 2.89 26.64
C GLU A 308 -23.04 3.86 25.46
N ASN A 309 -22.64 5.13 25.62
CA ASN A 309 -22.94 6.23 24.70
C ASN A 309 -21.72 6.75 23.91
N TYR A 310 -20.53 6.21 24.16
CA TYR A 310 -19.27 6.69 23.59
C TYR A 310 -18.37 5.55 23.13
N LEU A 311 -17.66 5.76 22.02
CA LEU A 311 -16.56 4.91 21.58
C LEU A 311 -15.28 5.76 21.47
N PRO A 312 -14.13 5.27 21.99
CA PRO A 312 -12.85 5.93 21.81
C PRO A 312 -12.41 5.91 20.34
N ILE A 313 -11.45 6.78 19.99
CA ILE A 313 -10.81 6.71 18.67
C ILE A 313 -10.19 5.33 18.45
N VAL A 314 -10.11 4.92 17.19
CA VAL A 314 -9.42 3.70 16.78
C VAL A 314 -8.16 4.09 16.03
N GLU A 315 -7.00 3.71 16.56
CA GLU A 315 -5.73 3.94 15.89
C GLU A 315 -5.56 2.97 14.72
N MET A 316 -5.52 3.53 13.51
CA MET A 316 -5.18 2.81 12.29
C MET A 316 -3.69 2.46 12.31
N MET A 317 -2.85 3.41 12.74
CA MET A 317 -1.40 3.24 12.82
C MET A 317 -0.81 4.16 13.88
N ARG A 318 -0.10 3.58 14.85
CA ARG A 318 0.75 4.36 15.76
C ARG A 318 2.18 4.38 15.22
N PHE A 319 2.77 5.56 15.18
CA PHE A 319 4.13 5.77 14.66
C PHE A 319 4.90 6.76 15.53
N PHE A 320 6.20 6.81 15.35
CA PHE A 320 7.07 7.76 16.02
C PHE A 320 7.87 8.50 14.98
N THR A 321 7.89 9.83 15.05
CA THR A 321 8.69 10.61 14.12
C THR A 321 10.17 10.32 14.34
N SER A 322 10.95 10.43 13.28
CA SER A 322 12.41 10.44 13.43
C SER A 322 12.87 11.80 13.98
N PHE A 323 14.04 11.84 14.59
CA PHE A 323 14.68 13.08 15.04
C PHE A 323 15.05 13.99 13.86
N GLY A 324 14.17 14.93 13.50
CA GLY A 324 14.50 16.03 12.59
C GLY A 324 14.71 15.68 11.11
N VAL A 325 14.25 14.51 10.64
CA VAL A 325 14.41 14.05 9.24
C VAL A 325 14.03 15.15 8.23
N ASN A 326 14.80 15.30 7.15
CA ASN A 326 14.73 16.37 6.16
C ASN A 326 15.22 17.73 6.67
N LYS A 327 14.57 18.30 7.68
CA LYS A 327 14.84 19.67 8.14
C LYS A 327 16.26 19.83 8.70
N PHE A 328 16.76 18.81 9.38
CA PHE A 328 18.08 18.80 10.03
C PHE A 328 19.15 18.01 9.26
N ASN A 329 18.89 17.67 7.99
CA ASN A 329 19.87 16.95 7.16
C ASN A 329 21.14 17.78 6.86
N ASN A 330 21.18 19.06 7.26
CA ASN A 330 22.38 19.88 7.26
C ASN A 330 23.40 19.47 8.34
N LEU A 331 22.99 18.74 9.38
CA LEU A 331 23.91 18.15 10.35
C LEU A 331 24.75 17.09 9.63
N GLN A 332 26.07 17.16 9.70
CA GLN A 332 26.94 16.23 8.96
C GLN A 332 27.64 15.27 9.93
N LEU A 333 27.58 13.98 9.61
CA LEU A 333 28.42 12.95 10.21
C LEU A 333 29.08 12.17 9.07
N LYS A 334 30.38 11.89 9.21
CA LYS A 334 31.15 11.19 8.19
C LYS A 334 30.46 9.85 7.85
N ASP A 335 30.35 9.55 6.57
CA ASP A 335 29.76 8.33 6.02
C ASP A 335 28.27 8.12 6.38
N LYS A 336 27.54 9.20 6.75
CA LYS A 336 26.08 9.19 6.92
C LYS A 336 25.40 10.10 5.90
N THR A 337 24.60 9.50 5.03
CA THR A 337 23.67 10.22 4.15
C THR A 337 22.27 10.07 4.72
N TRP A 338 21.71 11.18 5.19
CA TRP A 338 20.41 11.18 5.83
C TRP A 338 19.28 10.98 4.85
N GLU A 339 18.30 10.19 5.27
CA GLU A 339 17.03 10.06 4.58
C GLU A 339 16.26 11.38 4.63
N THR A 340 15.43 11.62 3.62
CA THR A 340 14.66 12.87 3.50
C THR A 340 13.19 12.70 3.87
N VAL A 341 12.74 11.48 4.15
CA VAL A 341 11.35 11.18 4.52
C VAL A 341 11.31 9.96 5.41
N SER A 342 10.43 9.96 6.42
CA SER A 342 10.07 8.75 7.16
C SER A 342 8.77 8.19 6.58
N PRO A 343 8.81 7.08 5.82
CA PRO A 343 7.62 6.41 5.31
C PRO A 343 7.09 5.41 6.34
N PHE A 344 5.79 5.46 6.58
CA PHE A 344 5.07 4.51 7.43
C PHE A 344 3.94 3.90 6.61
N ARG A 345 3.83 2.57 6.61
CA ARG A 345 2.74 1.88 5.93
C ARG A 345 2.31 0.67 6.72
N GLN A 346 1.01 0.51 6.95
CA GLN A 346 0.46 -0.58 7.74
C GLN A 346 -0.77 -1.18 7.07
N ASP A 347 -0.85 -2.51 7.08
CA ASP A 347 -2.07 -3.25 6.76
C ASP A 347 -3.08 -3.04 7.90
N ILE A 348 -4.28 -2.62 7.55
CA ILE A 348 -5.40 -2.33 8.45
C ILE A 348 -6.67 -3.04 8.02
N THR A 349 -6.53 -4.14 7.27
CA THR A 349 -7.65 -4.92 6.72
C THR A 349 -8.63 -5.38 7.80
N GLU A 350 -8.16 -5.62 9.02
CA GLU A 350 -8.97 -5.98 10.17
C GLU A 350 -9.95 -4.88 10.62
N LEU A 351 -9.67 -3.63 10.26
CA LEU A 351 -10.53 -2.48 10.58
C LEU A 351 -11.69 -2.33 9.60
N LYS A 352 -11.71 -3.12 8.52
CA LYS A 352 -12.73 -3.08 7.44
C LYS A 352 -14.17 -2.97 7.93
N PRO A 353 -14.65 -3.72 8.95
CA PRO A 353 -16.03 -3.61 9.43
C PRO A 353 -16.43 -2.20 9.90
N SER A 354 -15.45 -1.42 10.36
CA SER A 354 -15.68 -0.03 10.79
C SER A 354 -15.47 0.98 9.67
N LEU A 355 -14.89 0.60 8.53
CA LEU A 355 -14.52 1.51 7.44
C LEU A 355 -15.41 1.41 6.20
N ALA A 356 -15.79 0.19 5.80
CA ALA A 356 -16.45 -0.06 4.52
C ALA A 356 -17.79 0.67 4.40
N ASP A 357 -18.02 1.29 3.23
CA ASP A 357 -19.26 2.00 2.87
C ASP A 357 -19.70 3.10 3.85
N LYS A 358 -18.73 3.72 4.53
CA LYS A 358 -18.96 4.79 5.50
C LYS A 358 -18.22 6.07 5.12
N GLU A 359 -18.76 7.20 5.58
CA GLU A 359 -18.09 8.49 5.56
C GLU A 359 -17.59 8.83 6.96
N ILE A 360 -16.26 8.83 7.17
CA ILE A 360 -15.63 8.84 8.48
C ILE A 360 -14.59 9.94 8.57
N TRP A 361 -14.45 10.54 9.75
CA TRP A 361 -13.32 11.42 10.06
C TRP A 361 -12.04 10.62 10.26
N ILE A 362 -11.06 10.85 9.39
CA ILE A 362 -9.70 10.35 9.51
C ILE A 362 -8.80 11.48 10.00
N GLY A 363 -8.00 11.20 11.02
CA GLY A 363 -7.12 12.17 11.65
C GLY A 363 -5.66 11.71 11.68
N THR A 364 -4.76 12.68 11.75
CA THR A 364 -3.35 12.47 12.11
C THR A 364 -2.99 13.40 13.26
N PHE A 365 -2.38 12.84 14.28
CA PHE A 365 -1.82 13.55 15.43
C PHE A 365 -0.30 13.39 15.45
N ILE A 366 0.41 14.47 15.77
CA ILE A 366 1.83 14.44 16.19
C ILE A 366 1.98 15.42 17.36
N GLY A 367 2.24 14.90 18.56
CA GLY A 367 2.39 15.70 19.77
C GLY A 367 3.68 16.51 19.74
N ASN A 368 3.60 17.81 19.51
CA ASN A 368 4.76 18.70 19.41
C ASN A 368 4.46 20.10 19.93
N TYR A 369 5.53 20.87 20.15
CA TYR A 369 5.49 22.27 20.58
C TYR A 369 6.21 23.22 19.62
N ASP A 370 6.58 22.74 18.41
CA ASP A 370 7.35 23.52 17.45
C ASP A 370 6.44 24.29 16.48
N LYS A 371 6.77 25.55 16.19
CA LYS A 371 5.98 26.40 15.27
C LYS A 371 6.05 25.89 13.82
N GLY A 372 7.19 25.32 13.40
CA GLY A 372 7.34 24.73 12.07
C GLY A 372 6.78 23.32 11.97
N GLY A 373 6.92 22.55 13.04
CA GLY A 373 6.36 21.21 13.25
C GLY A 373 6.84 20.20 12.22
N HIS A 374 5.87 19.50 11.63
CA HIS A 374 6.05 18.42 10.68
C HIS A 374 5.20 18.67 9.43
N LYS A 375 5.57 18.02 8.33
CA LYS A 375 4.79 17.97 7.09
C LYS A 375 4.44 16.53 6.77
N VAL A 376 3.18 16.26 6.45
CA VAL A 376 2.68 14.90 6.21
C VAL A 376 1.84 14.77 4.94
N SER A 377 1.92 13.59 4.31
CA SER A 377 0.98 13.13 3.29
C SER A 377 0.44 11.77 3.70
N LEU A 378 -0.88 11.59 3.61
CA LEU A 378 -1.58 10.38 4.04
C LEU A 378 -2.48 9.87 2.92
N ASP A 379 -2.23 8.62 2.53
CA ASP A 379 -3.06 7.89 1.56
C ASP A 379 -3.60 6.61 2.21
N ILE A 380 -4.81 6.21 1.80
CA ILE A 380 -5.36 4.89 2.09
C ILE A 380 -5.53 4.16 0.77
N THR A 381 -5.06 2.92 0.69
CA THR A 381 -5.11 2.12 -0.54
C THR A 381 -5.89 0.83 -0.32
N ILE A 382 -6.75 0.48 -1.27
CA ILE A 382 -7.63 -0.71 -1.21
C ILE A 382 -7.28 -1.59 -2.41
N HIS A 383 -6.82 -2.81 -2.12
CA HIS A 383 -6.24 -3.73 -3.10
C HIS A 383 -7.09 -4.98 -3.23
N LYS A 384 -7.47 -5.34 -4.45
CA LYS A 384 -8.03 -6.67 -4.74
C LYS A 384 -6.94 -7.71 -4.56
N SER A 385 -7.13 -8.63 -3.63
CA SER A 385 -6.15 -9.64 -3.27
C SER A 385 -6.81 -11.01 -3.13
N GLU A 386 -6.17 -12.05 -3.66
CA GLU A 386 -6.58 -13.43 -3.40
C GLU A 386 -6.15 -13.89 -1.99
N GLN A 387 -5.26 -13.14 -1.34
CA GLN A 387 -4.80 -13.40 0.03
C GLN A 387 -5.67 -12.65 1.03
N ILE A 388 -6.59 -13.38 1.68
CA ILE A 388 -7.43 -12.87 2.76
C ILE A 388 -6.61 -12.86 4.05
N VAL A 389 -6.22 -11.67 4.52
CA VAL A 389 -5.37 -11.47 5.71
C VAL A 389 -6.17 -11.55 7.02
N ASN A 390 -7.39 -10.99 7.03
CA ASN A 390 -8.30 -11.06 8.18
C ASN A 390 -9.74 -11.35 7.72
N LYS A 391 -10.48 -12.07 8.57
CA LYS A 391 -11.87 -12.54 8.32
C LYS A 391 -12.88 -12.02 9.35
N ASN A 392 -12.47 -11.15 10.28
CA ASN A 392 -13.39 -10.57 11.23
C ASN A 392 -14.48 -9.76 10.50
N ASN A 393 -15.73 -9.96 10.88
CA ASN A 393 -16.87 -9.16 10.39
C ASN A 393 -17.30 -8.10 11.41
N LYS A 394 -16.67 -8.09 12.59
CA LYS A 394 -16.94 -7.16 13.68
C LYS A 394 -15.65 -6.54 14.20
N LEU A 395 -15.75 -5.26 14.57
CA LEU A 395 -14.77 -4.52 15.35
C LEU A 395 -15.51 -3.77 16.47
N ILE A 396 -14.99 -3.84 17.69
CA ILE A 396 -15.57 -3.15 18.87
C ILE A 396 -14.45 -2.39 19.60
N PRO A 397 -14.38 -1.06 19.49
CA PRO A 397 -13.40 -0.26 20.23
C PRO A 397 -13.68 -0.32 21.73
N LEU A 398 -12.66 -0.63 22.55
CA LEU A 398 -12.80 -0.72 24.00
C LEU A 398 -12.09 0.43 24.71
N PHE A 399 -10.85 0.73 24.33
CA PHE A 399 -10.07 1.78 24.97
C PHE A 399 -8.98 2.34 24.04
N THR A 400 -8.64 3.61 24.25
CA THR A 400 -7.45 4.27 23.71
C THR A 400 -6.98 5.30 24.72
N THR A 401 -5.83 5.07 25.35
CA THR A 401 -5.26 6.01 26.32
C THR A 401 -4.38 7.06 25.64
N THR A 402 -3.90 6.83 24.40
CA THR A 402 -3.14 7.82 23.62
C THR A 402 -3.86 9.18 23.66
N ASN A 403 -3.24 10.15 24.31
CA ASN A 403 -3.80 11.46 24.53
C ASN A 403 -3.62 12.35 23.29
N VAL A 404 -4.38 12.07 22.23
CA VAL A 404 -4.37 12.86 20.97
C VAL A 404 -4.67 14.34 21.21
N LEU A 405 -5.36 14.67 22.31
CA LEU A 405 -5.60 16.04 22.75
C LEU A 405 -4.60 16.50 23.84
N GLU A 406 -3.35 16.02 23.82
CA GLU A 406 -2.24 16.42 24.72
C GLU A 406 -2.15 17.94 24.85
N MET A 407 -2.05 18.64 23.71
CA MET A 407 -2.00 20.11 23.65
C MET A 407 -3.38 20.79 23.78
N ALA A 408 -4.42 20.05 24.17
CA ALA A 408 -5.76 20.57 24.45
C ALA A 408 -6.33 20.04 25.78
N GLY A 409 -5.45 19.67 26.72
CA GLY A 409 -5.81 19.36 28.10
C GLY A 409 -6.18 17.91 28.39
N GLN A 410 -5.94 16.97 27.46
CA GLN A 410 -6.07 15.54 27.75
C GLN A 410 -4.83 15.02 28.49
N GLU A 411 -5.05 14.52 29.69
CA GLU A 411 -4.03 14.02 30.60
C GLU A 411 -3.21 12.86 30.01
N TYR A 412 -1.93 12.78 30.34
CA TYR A 412 -1.06 11.66 29.96
C TYR A 412 -1.50 10.39 30.67
N SER A 413 -1.34 9.25 29.98
CA SER A 413 -1.74 7.91 30.40
C SER A 413 -0.97 7.34 31.60
N THR A 414 -1.09 8.01 32.74
CA THR A 414 -0.39 7.74 34.00
C THR A 414 -1.21 6.82 34.92
N MET A 415 -2.32 6.27 34.43
CA MET A 415 -3.28 5.49 35.23
C MET A 415 -2.71 4.18 35.75
N PHE A 416 -1.61 3.68 35.18
CA PHE A 416 -1.07 2.36 35.51
C PHE A 416 -0.25 2.34 36.80
N ASN A 417 -0.07 3.49 37.48
CA ASN A 417 0.43 3.52 38.85
C ASN A 417 -0.57 2.99 39.90
N SER A 418 -1.83 2.79 39.52
CA SER A 418 -2.83 2.12 40.36
C SER A 418 -2.90 0.64 40.02
N GLU A 419 -3.02 -0.20 41.05
CA GLU A 419 -3.28 -1.64 40.94
C GLU A 419 -4.53 -1.97 40.09
N LYS A 420 -5.48 -1.04 39.97
CA LYS A 420 -6.64 -1.22 39.09
C LYS A 420 -6.28 -1.10 37.61
N GLY A 421 -5.22 -0.39 37.26
CA GLY A 421 -4.83 -0.12 35.87
C GLY A 421 -5.98 0.49 35.07
N LEU A 422 -6.13 0.05 33.83
CA LEU A 422 -7.24 0.41 32.94
C LEU A 422 -8.31 -0.68 32.99
N THR A 423 -9.58 -0.30 33.19
CA THR A 423 -10.71 -1.23 33.19
C THR A 423 -11.82 -0.75 32.25
N VAL A 424 -12.46 -1.67 31.55
CA VAL A 424 -13.60 -1.40 30.67
C VAL A 424 -14.63 -2.51 30.83
N ASP A 425 -15.85 -2.13 31.21
CA ASP A 425 -17.00 -3.01 31.13
C ASP A 425 -17.68 -2.83 29.76
N PHE A 426 -18.01 -3.95 29.11
CA PHE A 426 -18.69 -3.93 27.81
C PHE A 426 -19.74 -5.04 27.73
N THR A 427 -20.68 -4.89 26.80
CA THR A 427 -21.73 -5.87 26.56
C THR A 427 -21.72 -6.31 25.11
N LEU A 428 -21.66 -7.61 24.88
CA LEU A 428 -21.81 -8.23 23.57
C LEU A 428 -23.29 -8.54 23.32
N ILE A 429 -23.85 -8.02 22.23
CA ILE A 429 -25.25 -8.27 21.83
C ILE A 429 -25.41 -9.70 21.29
N LYS A 430 -24.35 -10.24 20.68
CA LYS A 430 -24.28 -11.60 20.11
C LYS A 430 -22.99 -12.27 20.57
N ASP A 431 -22.96 -13.60 20.50
CA ASP A 431 -21.72 -14.36 20.63
C ASP A 431 -20.69 -13.84 19.61
N LEU A 432 -19.43 -13.70 20.03
CA LEU A 432 -18.32 -13.27 19.19
C LEU A 432 -17.34 -14.43 19.06
N LYS A 433 -17.32 -15.07 17.89
CA LYS A 433 -16.45 -16.20 17.60
C LYS A 433 -15.05 -15.75 17.22
N ASN A 434 -14.05 -16.57 17.58
CA ASN A 434 -12.63 -16.30 17.32
C ASN A 434 -12.24 -14.87 17.74
N ALA A 435 -12.72 -14.45 18.91
CA ALA A 435 -12.45 -13.12 19.42
C ALA A 435 -10.94 -12.93 19.61
N SER A 436 -10.45 -11.76 19.21
CA SER A 436 -9.08 -11.33 19.45
C SER A 436 -9.05 -9.87 19.85
N LEU A 437 -8.12 -9.52 20.74
CA LEU A 437 -7.82 -8.13 21.07
C LEU A 437 -6.70 -7.64 20.18
N ARG A 438 -6.99 -6.64 19.34
CA ARG A 438 -5.98 -5.81 18.68
C ARG A 438 -5.44 -4.82 19.71
N TYR A 439 -4.22 -5.05 20.18
CA TYR A 439 -3.59 -4.33 21.27
C TYR A 439 -2.31 -3.60 20.83
N ILE A 440 -2.33 -2.26 20.84
CA ILE A 440 -1.14 -1.42 20.59
C ILE A 440 -0.69 -0.85 21.93
N THR A 441 0.59 -0.98 22.27
CA THR A 441 1.16 -0.48 23.52
C THR A 441 2.53 0.15 23.29
N THR A 442 2.82 1.26 23.96
CA THR A 442 4.15 1.88 24.03
C THR A 442 4.37 2.51 25.40
N GLY A 443 5.55 2.28 25.98
CA GLY A 443 6.01 2.89 27.23
C GLY A 443 6.77 4.18 26.98
N HIS A 444 6.59 5.16 27.85
CA HIS A 444 7.15 6.52 27.74
C HIS A 444 7.71 6.99 29.06
N GLY A 445 8.67 7.91 29.00
CA GLY A 445 9.38 8.48 30.15
C GLY A 445 10.85 8.62 29.81
N GLY A 446 11.23 9.75 29.19
CA GLY A 446 12.52 9.93 28.53
C GLY A 446 13.71 10.20 29.46
N TRP A 447 13.89 9.40 30.51
CA TRP A 447 15.07 9.42 31.40
C TRP A 447 15.50 7.99 31.77
N GLU A 448 16.66 7.81 32.42
CA GLU A 448 17.26 6.48 32.60
C GLU A 448 16.34 5.46 33.30
N ASN A 449 15.49 5.91 34.23
CA ASN A 449 14.57 5.06 35.00
C ASN A 449 13.14 5.10 34.47
N GLY A 450 12.89 5.83 33.38
CA GLY A 450 11.56 5.97 32.80
C GLY A 450 11.17 4.78 31.93
N ASP A 451 9.86 4.58 31.78
CA ASP A 451 9.31 3.38 31.14
C ASP A 451 9.56 3.33 29.62
N GLU A 452 10.11 4.39 29.02
CA GLU A 452 10.65 4.35 27.65
C GLU A 452 11.81 3.35 27.55
N PHE A 453 12.68 3.31 28.54
CA PHE A 453 13.93 2.55 28.54
C PHE A 453 13.95 1.37 29.53
N ILE A 454 12.84 1.13 30.24
CA ILE A 454 12.70 0.01 31.18
C ILE A 454 11.59 -0.93 30.73
N GLN A 455 11.93 -2.23 30.67
CA GLN A 455 11.01 -3.30 30.33
C GLN A 455 9.91 -3.46 31.40
N LYS A 456 8.64 -3.30 31.02
CA LYS A 456 7.47 -3.52 31.91
C LYS A 456 6.50 -4.54 31.32
N GLU A 457 6.11 -5.53 32.10
CA GLU A 457 5.11 -6.52 31.66
C GLU A 457 3.74 -5.85 31.50
N ASN A 458 3.11 -6.02 30.34
CA ASN A 458 1.73 -5.67 30.09
C ASN A 458 0.87 -6.93 30.31
N SER A 459 -0.02 -6.89 31.29
CA SER A 459 -0.92 -8.00 31.65
C SER A 459 -2.37 -7.67 31.28
N ILE A 460 -3.03 -8.56 30.53
CA ILE A 460 -4.41 -8.42 30.06
C ILE A 460 -5.28 -9.46 30.75
N PHE A 461 -6.43 -9.01 31.24
CA PHE A 461 -7.43 -9.84 31.92
C PHE A 461 -8.78 -9.70 31.23
N ILE A 462 -9.52 -10.81 31.12
CA ILE A 462 -10.92 -10.85 30.71
C ILE A 462 -11.71 -11.49 31.85
N ASP A 463 -12.79 -10.84 32.28
CA ASP A 463 -13.67 -11.30 33.35
C ASP A 463 -12.90 -11.68 34.64
N GLY A 464 -11.90 -10.86 34.98
CA GLY A 464 -11.02 -11.04 36.14
C GLY A 464 -9.92 -12.11 35.99
N LYS A 465 -9.89 -12.85 34.87
CA LYS A 465 -8.87 -13.88 34.61
C LYS A 465 -7.77 -13.34 33.69
N LYS A 466 -6.50 -13.50 34.07
CA LYS A 466 -5.37 -13.18 33.18
C LYS A 466 -5.40 -14.07 31.94
N VAL A 467 -5.48 -13.46 30.76
CA VAL A 467 -5.53 -14.18 29.47
C VAL A 467 -4.23 -14.07 28.69
N PHE A 468 -3.45 -13.00 28.90
CA PHE A 468 -2.19 -12.77 28.20
C PHE A 468 -1.27 -11.87 29.03
N SER A 469 0.04 -12.09 28.93
CA SER A 469 1.03 -11.11 29.36
C SER A 469 2.28 -11.18 28.50
N PHE A 470 2.94 -10.05 28.33
CA PHE A 470 4.21 -9.95 27.59
C PHE A 470 4.93 -8.66 27.96
N VAL A 471 6.23 -8.60 27.66
CA VAL A 471 7.05 -7.39 27.80
C VAL A 471 7.22 -6.78 26.40
N PRO A 472 6.54 -5.66 26.10
CA PRO A 472 6.66 -5.01 24.79
C PRO A 472 8.02 -4.30 24.70
N TRP A 473 8.90 -4.77 23.83
CA TRP A 473 10.30 -4.30 23.75
C TRP A 473 10.87 -4.41 22.34
N ARG A 474 11.71 -3.45 21.94
CA ARG A 474 12.41 -3.43 20.65
C ARG A 474 13.90 -3.20 20.85
N THR A 475 14.71 -3.93 20.09
CA THR A 475 16.18 -3.98 20.23
C THR A 475 16.91 -3.64 18.94
N GLU A 476 16.19 -3.23 17.90
CA GLU A 476 16.71 -3.01 16.56
C GLU A 476 16.74 -1.53 16.15
N CYS A 477 16.56 -0.61 17.10
CA CYS A 477 16.39 0.82 16.82
C CYS A 477 17.58 1.46 16.08
N GLY A 478 18.81 1.01 16.34
CA GLY A 478 20.00 1.46 15.59
C GLY A 478 19.96 1.19 14.08
N SER A 479 19.10 0.28 13.62
CA SER A 479 18.87 0.03 12.18
C SER A 479 18.28 1.24 11.46
N TYR A 480 17.66 2.18 12.19
CA TYR A 480 17.00 3.36 11.64
C TYR A 480 17.82 4.65 11.80
N ARG A 481 19.12 4.54 12.13
CA ARG A 481 19.98 5.70 12.41
C ARG A 481 19.97 6.76 11.30
N LEU A 482 19.88 6.36 10.03
CA LEU A 482 19.91 7.27 8.87
C LEU A 482 18.64 8.12 8.69
N TYR A 483 17.56 7.81 9.42
CA TYR A 483 16.37 8.67 9.45
C TYR A 483 16.47 9.77 10.52
N ASN A 484 17.46 9.71 11.42
CA ASN A 484 17.49 10.46 12.68
C ASN A 484 18.65 11.48 12.75
N PRO A 485 18.72 12.47 11.83
CA PRO A 485 19.85 13.41 11.79
C PRO A 485 20.05 14.22 13.08
N ALA A 486 18.96 14.59 13.77
CA ALA A 486 18.99 15.43 14.97
C ALA A 486 19.07 14.63 16.28
N SER A 487 19.25 13.30 16.22
CA SER A 487 19.34 12.50 17.44
C SER A 487 20.60 12.83 18.24
N GLY A 488 20.44 12.99 19.56
CA GLY A 488 21.56 13.20 20.47
C GLY A 488 22.57 12.06 20.40
N ASN A 489 23.86 12.36 20.53
CA ASN A 489 24.93 11.38 20.60
C ASN A 489 25.60 11.48 21.97
N PHE A 490 25.86 10.33 22.60
CA PHE A 490 26.35 10.23 23.96
C PHE A 490 27.85 9.87 24.00
N PRO A 491 28.53 10.08 25.14
CA PRO A 491 29.97 9.78 25.27
C PRO A 491 30.33 8.29 25.12
N ASP A 492 29.38 7.37 25.27
CA ASP A 492 29.57 5.93 25.06
C ASP A 492 29.58 5.53 23.58
N GLY A 493 29.36 6.49 22.67
CA GLY A 493 29.33 6.28 21.23
C GLY A 493 27.96 5.94 20.66
N LEU A 494 26.92 5.82 21.49
CA LEU A 494 25.55 5.58 21.03
C LEU A 494 24.82 6.90 20.73
N SER A 495 23.81 6.81 19.86
CA SER A 495 22.83 7.87 19.66
C SER A 495 21.52 7.52 20.34
N SER A 496 20.72 8.51 20.76
CA SER A 496 19.41 8.28 21.38
C SER A 496 18.51 7.42 20.49
N SER A 497 18.56 7.60 19.17
CA SER A 497 17.79 6.79 18.21
C SER A 497 18.21 5.31 18.15
N ASP A 498 19.38 4.96 18.70
CA ASP A 498 19.89 3.59 18.70
C ASP A 498 19.38 2.77 19.90
N LEU A 499 18.96 3.46 20.98
CA LEU A 499 18.58 2.82 22.24
C LEU A 499 17.34 1.92 22.08
N SER A 500 17.40 0.75 22.73
CA SER A 500 16.25 -0.15 22.86
C SER A 500 15.16 0.49 23.71
N ARG A 501 13.90 0.18 23.40
CA ARG A 501 12.74 0.90 23.95
C ARG A 501 11.53 0.02 24.15
N SER A 502 10.59 0.50 24.97
CA SER A 502 9.29 -0.12 25.24
C SER A 502 8.34 -0.06 24.03
N ASN A 503 8.63 -0.92 23.05
CA ASN A 503 7.86 -1.24 21.84
C ASN A 503 7.96 -0.29 20.63
N TRP A 504 8.83 0.72 20.66
CA TRP A 504 8.92 1.69 19.57
C TRP A 504 10.36 2.08 19.27
N CYS A 505 10.61 2.55 18.05
CA CYS A 505 11.87 3.17 17.68
C CYS A 505 11.55 4.48 16.92
N PRO A 506 12.34 5.56 17.10
CA PRO A 506 12.20 6.78 16.32
C PRO A 506 12.26 6.51 14.81
N GLY A 507 11.24 6.93 14.07
CA GLY A 507 11.12 6.69 12.63
C GLY A 507 10.41 5.40 12.23
N THR A 508 9.68 4.75 13.15
CA THR A 508 8.98 3.48 12.85
C THR A 508 7.53 3.43 13.29
N VAL A 509 6.79 2.47 12.73
CA VAL A 509 5.45 2.05 13.20
C VAL A 509 5.61 1.17 14.45
N THR A 510 4.65 1.26 15.38
CA THR A 510 4.44 0.22 16.42
C THR A 510 3.35 -0.74 15.95
N ASN A 511 3.71 -2.02 15.83
CA ASN A 511 2.75 -3.04 15.40
C ASN A 511 1.72 -3.36 16.49
N PRO A 512 0.44 -3.59 16.12
CA PRO A 512 -0.52 -4.18 17.04
C PRO A 512 -0.15 -5.64 17.35
N ASN A 513 -0.39 -6.05 18.59
CA ASN A 513 -0.46 -7.44 18.99
C ASN A 513 -1.89 -7.95 18.80
N PHE A 514 -2.05 -9.13 18.20
CA PHE A 514 -3.35 -9.78 18.04
C PHE A 514 -3.48 -10.91 19.07
N ILE A 515 -4.07 -10.59 20.21
CA ILE A 515 -4.17 -11.51 21.35
C ILE A 515 -5.44 -12.34 21.21
N SER A 516 -5.32 -13.65 21.04
CA SER A 516 -6.48 -14.55 20.95
C SER A 516 -7.20 -14.63 22.29
N LEU A 517 -8.51 -14.45 22.28
CA LEU A 517 -9.39 -14.55 23.46
C LEU A 517 -10.32 -15.78 23.40
N GLY A 518 -10.35 -16.51 22.29
CA GLY A 518 -11.29 -17.60 22.05
C GLY A 518 -12.70 -17.08 21.71
N ASP A 519 -13.72 -17.88 21.96
CA ASP A 519 -15.11 -17.45 21.76
C ASP A 519 -15.62 -16.71 23.00
N LEU A 520 -16.27 -15.55 22.80
CA LEU A 520 -16.95 -14.79 23.85
C LEU A 520 -18.47 -14.91 23.67
N LYS A 521 -19.20 -15.07 24.77
CA LYS A 521 -20.66 -15.20 24.74
C LYS A 521 -21.35 -13.84 24.70
N ALA A 522 -22.58 -13.80 24.20
CA ALA A 522 -23.44 -12.63 24.40
C ALA A 522 -23.61 -12.37 25.91
N GLY A 523 -23.58 -11.10 26.31
CA GLY A 523 -23.68 -10.70 27.71
C GLY A 523 -22.60 -9.71 28.15
N LYS A 524 -22.53 -9.50 29.46
CA LYS A 524 -21.57 -8.58 30.09
C LYS A 524 -20.21 -9.23 30.22
N HIS A 525 -19.18 -8.46 29.88
CA HIS A 525 -17.79 -8.81 30.04
C HIS A 525 -17.01 -7.61 30.59
N SER A 526 -15.84 -7.88 31.17
CA SER A 526 -14.87 -6.85 31.51
C SER A 526 -13.50 -7.17 30.93
N ILE A 527 -12.78 -6.13 30.52
CA ILE A 527 -11.36 -6.19 30.20
C ILE A 527 -10.58 -5.32 31.18
N GLN A 528 -9.42 -5.78 31.59
CA GLN A 528 -8.47 -5.01 32.40
C GLN A 528 -7.07 -5.11 31.82
N VAL A 529 -6.36 -3.99 31.82
CA VAL A 529 -4.93 -3.91 31.49
C VAL A 529 -4.18 -3.41 32.72
N LYS A 530 -3.16 -4.16 33.13
CA LYS A 530 -2.24 -3.80 34.21
C LYS A 530 -0.82 -3.70 33.67
N ILE A 531 -0.10 -2.67 34.08
CA ILE A 531 1.29 -2.43 33.75
C ILE A 531 1.96 -1.90 35.03
N PRO A 532 3.12 -2.43 35.46
CA PRO A 532 3.83 -1.94 36.64
C PRO A 532 4.57 -0.64 36.30
N GLN A 533 3.81 0.45 36.14
CA GLN A 533 4.31 1.76 35.74
C GLN A 533 5.44 2.24 36.67
N GLY A 534 6.51 2.80 36.10
CA GLY A 534 7.58 3.42 36.88
C GLY A 534 7.11 4.62 37.70
N GLU A 535 7.72 4.80 38.86
CA GLU A 535 7.51 5.95 39.72
C GLU A 535 8.08 7.24 39.08
N PRO A 536 7.49 8.40 39.36
CA PRO A 536 8.04 9.67 38.89
C PRO A 536 9.37 10.02 39.57
N GLU A 537 10.20 10.78 38.86
CA GLU A 537 11.49 11.28 39.36
C GLU A 537 11.62 12.78 39.05
N GLY A 538 11.56 13.62 40.09
CA GLY A 538 11.53 15.07 39.92
C GLY A 538 10.33 15.53 39.08
N GLY A 539 10.60 16.21 37.96
CA GLY A 539 9.57 16.65 37.00
C GLY A 539 9.19 15.60 35.95
N SER A 540 9.88 14.45 35.93
CA SER A 540 9.68 13.38 34.94
C SER A 540 8.71 12.33 35.45
N PHE A 541 7.93 11.74 34.54
CA PHE A 541 6.95 10.70 34.87
C PHE A 541 6.81 9.69 33.72
N SER A 542 6.50 8.45 34.08
CA SER A 542 6.23 7.38 33.12
C SER A 542 4.76 7.40 32.71
N ALA A 543 4.48 7.06 31.45
CA ALA A 543 3.12 6.93 30.93
C ALA A 543 3.05 5.82 29.87
N TRP A 544 1.86 5.24 29.69
CA TRP A 544 1.63 4.14 28.74
C TRP A 544 0.49 4.43 27.78
N ASN A 545 0.82 4.62 26.51
CA ASN A 545 -0.19 4.75 25.47
C ASN A 545 -0.63 3.34 25.07
N VAL A 546 -1.89 3.00 25.30
CA VAL A 546 -2.46 1.69 24.99
C VAL A 546 -3.79 1.82 24.26
N THR A 547 -3.99 1.02 23.22
CA THR A 547 -5.23 0.98 22.44
C THR A 547 -5.67 -0.47 22.29
N GLY A 548 -6.97 -0.71 22.50
CA GLY A 548 -7.60 -2.02 22.47
C GLY A 548 -8.92 -2.01 21.71
N ALA A 549 -9.05 -2.87 20.72
CA ALA A 549 -10.31 -3.17 20.03
C ALA A 549 -10.50 -4.67 19.89
N LEU A 550 -11.72 -5.16 20.13
CA LEU A 550 -12.08 -6.55 19.85
C LEU A 550 -12.34 -6.73 18.36
N LEU A 551 -11.87 -7.86 17.84
CA LEU A 551 -12.15 -8.36 16.51
C LEU A 551 -12.78 -9.74 16.64
N GLY A 552 -13.70 -10.09 15.76
CA GLY A 552 -14.25 -11.44 15.70
C GLY A 552 -15.34 -11.59 14.64
N SER A 553 -16.08 -12.69 14.75
CA SER A 553 -17.21 -12.99 13.88
C SER A 553 -18.49 -13.12 14.71
N GLU A 554 -19.45 -12.21 14.47
CA GLU A 554 -20.84 -12.35 14.93
C GLU A 554 -21.65 -13.33 14.07
#